data_AF-A0AAU8SRW3-F1
#
_entry.id   AF-A0AAU8SRW3-F1
#
_cell.length_a   1.000
_cell.length_b   1.000
_cell.length_c   1.000
_cell.angle_alpha   90.00
_cell.angle_beta   90.00
_cell.angle_gamma   90.00
#
_symmetry.space_group_name_H-M   'P 1'
#
loop_
_entity.id
_entity.type
_entity.pdbx_description
1 polymer ?
#
loop_
_entity_poly.entity_id
_entity_poly.type
_entity_poly.pdbx_seq_one_letter_code
_entity_poly.pdbx_strand_id
1 'polypeptide(L)'
;MTQQFNPGCKVTLARCAVVVGAIMGITSSYAQDSPLGITIATKGTAKGIPACISCHGSKGEGNAAAGFPRLAGLSAAYLSTQLAEFATGQRKSPVMQPFSRLMSLDGRNAVADYFSKLPAPVGNKTEDTGQIKPSDIGAWLATRGRWSSGLPACAQCHGPGGVGVGATFPPLAGQPAAYISGQLHGWKTGARPPGPMALMPVIASKLSDADITAVANYYGGKALAGVAPTKGSK
;
A
#
# COMPACT_ATOMS: atom_id res chain seq x y z
N MET A 1 27.30 74.64 -25.77
CA MET A 1 28.50 73.81 -26.01
C MET A 1 28.23 72.90 -27.19
N THR A 2 28.89 73.21 -28.29
CA THR A 2 28.88 72.50 -29.58
C THR A 2 29.47 71.10 -29.43
N GLN A 3 28.81 70.08 -29.96
CA GLN A 3 29.42 68.77 -30.21
C GLN A 3 29.00 68.28 -31.61
N GLN A 4 30.04 68.01 -32.39
CA GLN A 4 30.06 67.70 -33.81
C GLN A 4 29.53 66.30 -34.11
N PHE A 5 28.84 66.17 -35.25
CA PHE A 5 28.56 64.89 -35.90
C PHE A 5 29.84 64.36 -36.57
N ASN A 6 30.19 63.09 -36.32
CA ASN A 6 31.24 62.38 -37.05
C ASN A 6 30.60 61.26 -37.91
N PRO A 7 30.68 61.32 -39.25
CA PRO A 7 30.12 60.30 -40.14
C PRO A 7 31.21 59.27 -40.47
N GLY A 8 31.13 58.05 -39.92
CA GLY A 8 32.23 57.11 -40.13
C GLY A 8 32.03 55.60 -39.90
N CYS A 9 30.83 55.10 -39.59
CA CYS A 9 30.67 53.65 -39.38
C CYS A 9 29.86 53.01 -40.52
N LYS A 10 30.58 52.41 -41.47
CA LYS A 10 30.02 51.61 -42.56
C LYS A 10 29.47 50.29 -42.00
N VAL A 11 28.15 50.10 -42.06
CA VAL A 11 27.46 48.86 -41.69
C VAL A 11 27.81 47.79 -42.73
N THR A 12 28.48 46.72 -42.30
CA THR A 12 28.73 45.54 -43.12
C THR A 12 27.69 44.47 -42.75
N LEU A 13 26.77 44.17 -43.68
CA LEU A 13 25.75 43.14 -43.54
C LEU A 13 26.40 41.74 -43.57
N ALA A 14 26.63 41.16 -42.39
CA ALA A 14 26.98 39.75 -42.25
C ALA A 14 25.74 38.88 -42.52
N ARG A 15 25.83 38.01 -43.53
CA ARG A 15 24.80 37.03 -43.89
C ARG A 15 24.66 36.01 -42.74
N CYS A 16 23.57 36.09 -41.98
CA CYS A 16 23.19 35.05 -41.03
C CYS A 16 22.68 33.83 -41.80
N ALA A 17 23.46 32.76 -41.83
CA ALA A 17 23.00 31.45 -42.24
C ALA A 17 22.16 30.83 -41.12
N VAL A 18 20.86 30.63 -41.37
CA VAL A 18 19.96 29.94 -40.45
C VAL A 18 20.23 28.44 -40.56
N VAL A 19 20.91 27.87 -39.56
CA VAL A 19 21.02 26.43 -39.39
C VAL A 19 19.74 25.95 -38.70
N VAL A 20 18.87 25.27 -39.45
CA VAL A 20 17.69 24.57 -38.91
C VAL A 20 18.21 23.32 -38.17
N GLY A 21 18.50 23.47 -36.88
CA GLY A 21 18.81 22.35 -36.00
C GLY A 21 17.55 21.54 -35.71
N ALA A 22 17.55 20.26 -36.09
CA ALA A 22 16.49 19.32 -35.74
C ALA A 22 16.46 19.13 -34.22
N ILE A 23 15.44 19.69 -33.56
CA ILE A 23 15.17 19.46 -32.14
C ILE A 23 14.63 18.02 -32.02
N MET A 24 15.52 17.08 -31.69
CA MET A 24 15.10 15.73 -31.26
C MET A 24 14.30 15.89 -29.97
N GLY A 25 12.98 15.69 -30.07
CA GLY A 25 12.08 15.71 -28.94
C GLY A 25 12.43 14.60 -27.94
N ILE A 26 12.75 14.99 -26.72
CA ILE A 26 12.83 14.09 -25.58
C ILE A 26 11.38 13.66 -25.27
N THR A 27 10.96 12.53 -25.83
CA THR A 27 9.71 11.92 -25.40
C THR A 27 9.93 11.39 -23.99
N SER A 28 9.35 12.09 -23.02
CA SER A 28 9.19 11.54 -21.67
C SER A 28 8.42 10.23 -21.81
N SER A 29 9.10 9.12 -21.57
CA SER A 29 8.47 7.81 -21.49
C SER A 29 7.58 7.81 -20.26
N TYR A 30 6.29 8.08 -20.46
CA TYR A 30 5.27 7.73 -19.49
C TYR A 30 5.43 6.23 -19.20
N ALA A 31 5.59 5.89 -17.91
CA ALA A 31 5.71 4.51 -17.45
C ALA A 31 4.51 3.68 -17.93
N GLN A 32 4.69 2.99 -19.05
CA GLN A 32 3.77 1.96 -19.50
C GLN A 32 3.72 0.88 -18.42
N ASP A 33 2.52 0.44 -18.06
CA ASP A 33 2.31 -0.72 -17.18
C ASP A 33 3.27 -1.82 -17.60
N SER A 34 4.19 -2.20 -16.71
CA SER A 34 5.23 -3.16 -17.06
C SER A 34 4.54 -4.47 -17.44
N PRO A 35 4.62 -4.94 -18.70
CA PRO A 35 3.99 -6.19 -19.12
C PRO A 35 4.48 -7.38 -18.27
N LEU A 36 5.67 -7.23 -17.68
CA LEU A 36 6.25 -8.16 -16.72
C LEU A 36 5.38 -8.33 -15.47
N GLY A 37 4.89 -7.24 -14.87
CA GLY A 37 4.10 -7.28 -13.63
C GLY A 37 2.80 -8.04 -13.82
N ILE A 38 2.07 -7.73 -14.89
CA ILE A 38 0.85 -8.43 -15.29
C ILE A 38 1.15 -9.92 -15.54
N THR A 39 2.23 -10.22 -16.27
CA THR A 39 2.61 -11.60 -16.60
C THR A 39 2.90 -12.42 -15.34
N ILE A 40 3.75 -11.92 -14.44
CA ILE A 40 4.07 -12.61 -13.19
C ILE A 40 2.80 -12.78 -12.34
N ALA A 41 1.99 -11.73 -12.21
CA ALA A 41 0.79 -11.76 -11.38
C ALA A 41 -0.25 -12.77 -11.87
N THR A 42 -0.47 -12.85 -13.19
CA THR A 42 -1.57 -13.62 -13.78
C THR A 42 -1.17 -14.99 -14.32
N LYS A 43 0.11 -15.18 -14.68
CA LYS A 43 0.63 -16.41 -15.30
C LYS A 43 1.79 -17.04 -14.54
N GLY A 44 2.44 -16.29 -13.64
CA GLY A 44 3.65 -16.73 -12.97
C GLY A 44 4.90 -16.55 -13.83
N THR A 45 5.95 -17.34 -13.56
CA THR A 45 7.21 -17.29 -14.29
C THR A 45 7.66 -18.67 -14.75
N ALA A 46 8.49 -18.71 -15.81
CA ALA A 46 9.17 -19.93 -16.24
C ALA A 46 10.09 -20.53 -15.16
N LYS A 47 10.46 -19.74 -14.13
CA LYS A 47 11.28 -20.18 -12.98
C LYS A 47 10.45 -20.83 -11.87
N GLY A 48 9.21 -21.22 -12.16
CA GLY A 48 8.37 -21.97 -11.22
C GLY A 48 7.65 -21.12 -10.16
N ILE A 49 7.66 -19.79 -10.29
CA ILE A 49 6.79 -18.93 -9.47
C ILE A 49 5.37 -19.04 -10.04
N PRO A 50 4.37 -19.51 -9.27
CA PRO A 50 2.99 -19.59 -9.75
C PRO A 50 2.39 -18.19 -9.91
N ALA A 51 1.28 -18.08 -10.63
CA ALA A 51 0.52 -16.85 -10.72
C ALA A 51 0.10 -16.36 -9.32
N CYS A 52 0.45 -15.13 -8.96
CA CYS A 52 0.12 -14.53 -7.66
C CYS A 52 -1.38 -14.62 -7.34
N ILE A 53 -2.22 -14.41 -8.37
CA ILE A 53 -3.67 -14.43 -8.25
C ILE A 53 -4.25 -15.79 -7.85
N SER A 54 -3.49 -16.89 -7.99
CA SER A 54 -3.94 -18.23 -7.55
C SER A 54 -4.15 -18.33 -6.04
N CYS A 55 -3.42 -17.51 -5.27
CA CYS A 55 -3.55 -17.44 -3.81
C CYS A 55 -4.15 -16.11 -3.36
N HIS A 56 -3.76 -15.00 -3.99
CA HIS A 56 -4.17 -13.65 -3.60
C HIS A 56 -5.48 -13.18 -4.27
N GLY A 57 -6.19 -14.06 -4.96
CA GLY A 57 -7.45 -13.74 -5.63
C GLY A 57 -7.25 -13.14 -7.02
N SER A 58 -8.25 -13.34 -7.88
CA SER A 58 -8.22 -12.96 -9.30
C SER A 58 -7.99 -11.46 -9.55
N LYS A 59 -8.39 -10.63 -8.58
CA LYS A 59 -8.28 -9.17 -8.56
C LYS A 59 -7.35 -8.70 -7.45
N GLY A 60 -6.54 -9.58 -6.85
CA GLY A 60 -5.69 -9.24 -5.70
C GLY A 60 -6.46 -8.96 -4.42
N GLU A 61 -7.73 -9.37 -4.32
CA GLU A 61 -8.65 -9.16 -3.19
C GLU A 61 -8.29 -9.96 -1.93
N GLY A 62 -7.36 -10.90 -2.04
CA GLY A 62 -6.99 -11.85 -1.00
C GLY A 62 -7.93 -13.05 -0.94
N ASN A 63 -7.61 -14.00 -0.07
CA ASN A 63 -8.46 -15.15 0.22
C ASN A 63 -8.60 -15.26 1.74
N ALA A 64 -9.71 -14.77 2.28
CA ALA A 64 -9.94 -14.72 3.71
C ALA A 64 -10.03 -16.12 4.35
N ALA A 65 -10.56 -17.11 3.63
CA ALA A 65 -10.65 -18.49 4.12
C ALA A 65 -9.27 -19.15 4.26
N ALA A 66 -8.34 -18.81 3.37
CA ALA A 66 -6.96 -19.33 3.40
C ALA A 66 -5.96 -18.39 4.12
N GLY A 67 -6.41 -17.22 4.59
CA GLY A 67 -5.55 -16.22 5.23
C GLY A 67 -4.59 -15.49 4.29
N PHE A 68 -4.78 -15.58 2.96
CA PHE A 68 -3.95 -14.87 2.00
C PHE A 68 -4.36 -13.40 1.93
N PRO A 69 -3.40 -12.46 2.07
CA PRO A 69 -3.72 -11.05 2.13
C PRO A 69 -4.19 -10.50 0.79
N ARG A 70 -5.03 -9.46 0.86
CA ARG A 70 -5.27 -8.51 -0.21
C ARG A 70 -3.97 -7.80 -0.59
N LEU A 71 -3.71 -7.75 -1.89
CA LEU A 71 -2.62 -7.00 -2.52
C LEU A 71 -3.13 -5.76 -3.26
N ALA A 72 -4.34 -5.84 -3.84
CA ALA A 72 -4.94 -4.78 -4.64
C ALA A 72 -4.98 -3.46 -3.90
N GLY A 73 -4.48 -2.37 -4.48
CA GLY A 73 -4.54 -1.04 -3.88
C GLY A 73 -3.62 -0.82 -2.67
N LEU A 74 -2.71 -1.76 -2.35
CA LEU A 74 -1.56 -1.46 -1.50
C LEU A 74 -0.52 -0.68 -2.32
N SER A 75 0.19 0.27 -1.70
CA SER A 75 1.20 1.04 -2.43
C SER A 75 2.30 0.13 -3.01
N ALA A 76 2.80 0.49 -4.19
CA ALA A 76 3.90 -0.23 -4.84
C ALA A 76 5.14 -0.28 -3.92
N ALA A 77 5.49 0.84 -3.29
CA ALA A 77 6.62 0.91 -2.37
C ALA A 77 6.47 -0.04 -1.17
N TYR A 78 5.26 -0.14 -0.58
CA TYR A 78 4.99 -1.10 0.49
C TYR A 78 5.14 -2.53 -0.02
N LEU A 79 4.49 -2.88 -1.14
CA LEU A 79 4.53 -4.22 -1.72
C LEU A 79 5.96 -4.66 -2.07
N SER A 80 6.74 -3.80 -2.73
CA SER A 80 8.15 -4.05 -3.05
C SER A 80 8.97 -4.30 -1.78
N THR A 81 8.77 -3.49 -0.74
CA THR A 81 9.46 -3.67 0.55
C THR A 81 9.11 -5.01 1.17
N GLN A 82 7.83 -5.39 1.20
CA GLN A 82 7.40 -6.66 1.78
C GLN A 82 7.98 -7.87 1.02
N LEU A 83 7.97 -7.83 -0.31
CA LEU A 83 8.59 -8.86 -1.14
C LEU A 83 10.12 -8.91 -0.94
N ALA A 84 10.77 -7.77 -0.73
CA ALA A 84 12.18 -7.71 -0.41
C ALA A 84 12.51 -8.35 0.94
N GLU A 85 11.74 -8.04 1.97
CA GLU A 85 11.90 -8.62 3.31
C GLU A 85 11.66 -10.14 3.33
N PHE A 86 10.71 -10.63 2.53
CA PHE A 86 10.53 -12.07 2.36
C PHE A 86 11.72 -12.71 1.63
N ALA A 87 12.21 -12.10 0.56
CA ALA A 87 13.34 -12.62 -0.20
C ALA A 87 14.60 -12.74 0.66
N THR A 88 14.92 -11.70 1.44
CA THR A 88 16.09 -11.71 2.35
C THR A 88 15.84 -12.55 3.60
N GLY A 89 14.60 -12.91 3.88
CA GLY A 89 14.20 -13.66 5.05
C GLY A 89 14.14 -12.82 6.34
N GLN A 90 14.21 -11.49 6.22
CA GLN A 90 13.93 -10.56 7.32
C GLN A 90 12.49 -10.72 7.81
N ARG A 91 11.53 -10.85 6.89
CA ARG A 91 10.15 -11.25 7.20
C ARG A 91 9.99 -12.74 6.99
N LYS A 92 9.53 -13.44 8.02
CA LYS A 92 9.35 -14.91 7.99
C LYS A 92 7.99 -15.25 7.37
N SER A 93 7.98 -16.17 6.40
CA SER A 93 6.77 -16.79 5.86
C SER A 93 7.16 -18.04 5.09
N PRO A 94 6.77 -19.25 5.55
CA PRO A 94 7.08 -20.48 4.82
C PRO A 94 6.46 -20.50 3.41
N VAL A 95 5.37 -19.74 3.21
CA VAL A 95 4.66 -19.66 1.93
C VAL A 95 5.32 -18.65 0.99
N MET A 96 5.54 -17.41 1.42
CA MET A 96 5.98 -16.34 0.52
C MET A 96 7.48 -16.25 0.30
N GLN A 97 8.30 -16.80 1.21
CA GLN A 97 9.76 -16.72 1.09
C GLN A 97 10.31 -17.43 -0.17
N PRO A 98 9.90 -18.67 -0.52
CA PRO A 98 10.41 -19.35 -1.72
C PRO A 98 10.16 -18.54 -3.00
N PHE A 99 8.95 -18.03 -3.17
CA PHE A 99 8.56 -17.25 -4.34
C PHE A 99 9.28 -15.90 -4.42
N SER A 100 9.42 -15.22 -3.28
CA SER A 100 10.09 -13.92 -3.22
C SER A 100 11.60 -14.03 -3.47
N ARG A 101 12.22 -15.15 -3.06
CA ARG A 101 13.65 -15.44 -3.29
C ARG A 101 13.98 -15.69 -4.76
N LEU A 102 13.08 -16.35 -5.49
CA LEU A 102 13.26 -16.67 -6.91
C LEU A 102 13.00 -15.47 -7.84
N MET A 103 12.39 -14.39 -7.31
CA MET A 103 12.04 -13.20 -8.08
C MET A 103 13.18 -12.17 -8.08
N SER A 104 13.49 -11.60 -9.25
CA SER A 104 14.44 -10.49 -9.36
C SER A 104 13.90 -9.22 -8.68
N LEU A 105 14.75 -8.21 -8.49
CA LEU A 105 14.31 -6.88 -8.05
C LEU A 105 13.26 -6.31 -9.02
N ASP A 106 13.52 -6.37 -10.32
CA ASP A 106 12.59 -5.90 -11.35
C ASP A 106 11.25 -6.63 -11.30
N GLY A 107 11.27 -7.96 -11.12
CA GLY A 107 10.05 -8.75 -10.97
C GLY A 107 9.22 -8.32 -9.76
N ARG A 108 9.87 -8.11 -8.60
CA ARG A 108 9.20 -7.67 -7.37
C ARG A 108 8.59 -6.28 -7.53
N ASN A 109 9.32 -5.36 -8.16
CA ASN A 109 8.83 -4.01 -8.44
C ASN A 109 7.68 -4.02 -9.47
N ALA A 110 7.76 -4.86 -10.49
CA ALA A 110 6.73 -4.94 -11.52
C ALA A 110 5.40 -5.49 -10.98
N VAL A 111 5.42 -6.55 -10.14
CA VAL A 111 4.18 -7.04 -9.51
C VAL A 111 3.64 -6.08 -8.46
N ALA A 112 4.52 -5.37 -7.74
CA ALA A 112 4.12 -4.35 -6.79
C ALA A 112 3.39 -3.19 -7.49
N ASP A 113 3.93 -2.70 -8.61
CA ASP A 113 3.29 -1.68 -9.45
C ASP A 113 1.92 -2.17 -9.94
N TYR A 114 1.84 -3.38 -10.49
CA TYR A 114 0.59 -3.97 -10.98
C TYR A 114 -0.52 -4.00 -9.90
N PHE A 115 -0.25 -4.61 -8.75
CA PHE A 115 -1.27 -4.72 -7.69
C PHE A 115 -1.63 -3.37 -7.08
N SER A 116 -0.71 -2.41 -7.06
CA SER A 116 -0.98 -1.07 -6.53
C SER A 116 -2.00 -0.26 -7.35
N LYS A 117 -2.12 -0.58 -8.64
CA LYS A 117 -3.07 0.05 -9.57
C LYS A 117 -4.46 -0.58 -9.53
N LEU A 118 -4.61 -1.75 -8.88
CA LEU A 118 -5.92 -2.37 -8.72
C LEU A 118 -6.76 -1.64 -7.67
N PRO A 119 -8.11 -1.67 -7.77
CA PRO A 119 -8.98 -0.97 -6.84
C PRO A 119 -8.76 -1.39 -5.37
N ALA A 120 -8.62 -0.40 -4.48
CA ALA A 120 -8.65 -0.62 -3.04
C ALA A 120 -10.12 -0.75 -2.55
N PRO A 121 -10.40 -1.56 -1.51
CA PRO A 121 -11.68 -1.52 -0.82
C PRO A 121 -11.93 -0.12 -0.26
N VAL A 122 -13.20 0.26 -0.23
CA VAL A 122 -13.61 1.42 0.57
C VAL A 122 -13.26 1.17 2.04
N GLY A 123 -12.82 2.21 2.74
CA GLY A 123 -12.57 2.14 4.17
C GLY A 123 -13.80 1.65 4.93
N ASN A 124 -13.58 1.13 6.14
CA ASN A 124 -14.70 0.86 7.04
C ASN A 124 -15.48 2.16 7.27
N LYS A 125 -16.80 2.05 7.42
CA LYS A 125 -17.61 3.21 7.84
C LYS A 125 -17.07 3.70 9.18
N THR A 126 -16.56 4.93 9.16
CA THR A 126 -15.93 5.60 10.30
C THR A 126 -16.79 6.67 10.90
N GLU A 127 -18.10 6.61 10.68
CA GLU A 127 -18.99 7.52 11.35
C GLU A 127 -18.89 7.19 12.85
N ASP A 128 -17.98 7.88 13.54
CA ASP A 128 -18.00 8.03 14.99
C ASP A 128 -19.21 8.91 15.26
N THR A 129 -20.39 8.28 15.18
CA THR A 129 -21.68 8.90 15.46
C THR A 129 -21.82 9.28 16.95
N GLY A 130 -20.73 9.23 17.72
CA GLY A 130 -20.73 9.28 19.17
C GLY A 130 -21.24 7.99 19.83
N GLN A 131 -21.58 6.97 19.03
CA GLN A 131 -22.25 5.76 19.51
C GLN A 131 -21.31 4.56 19.75
N ILE A 132 -20.01 4.70 19.46
CA ILE A 132 -19.05 3.61 19.68
C ILE A 132 -18.86 3.41 21.19
N LYS A 133 -19.36 2.29 21.70
CA LYS A 133 -19.26 1.93 23.12
C LYS A 133 -17.89 1.32 23.42
N PRO A 134 -17.31 1.52 24.63
CA PRO A 134 -16.07 0.84 25.04
C PRO A 134 -16.13 -0.70 24.95
N SER A 135 -17.33 -1.28 25.00
CA SER A 135 -17.56 -2.72 24.85
C SER A 135 -17.34 -3.21 23.41
N ASP A 136 -17.42 -2.35 22.40
CA ASP A 136 -17.01 -2.67 21.03
C ASP A 136 -15.50 -2.44 20.90
N ILE A 137 -14.72 -3.39 21.43
CA ILE A 137 -13.26 -3.26 21.57
C ILE A 137 -12.60 -2.96 20.21
N GLY A 138 -13.05 -3.59 19.13
CA GLY A 138 -12.46 -3.42 17.80
C GLY A 138 -12.65 -2.00 17.28
N ALA A 139 -13.89 -1.51 17.29
CA ALA A 139 -14.19 -0.15 16.86
C ALA A 139 -13.60 0.90 17.81
N TRP A 140 -13.61 0.62 19.13
CA TRP A 140 -13.04 1.51 20.14
C TRP A 140 -11.53 1.69 19.96
N LEU A 141 -10.77 0.60 19.83
CA LEU A 141 -9.33 0.69 19.62
C LEU A 141 -8.99 1.29 18.25
N ALA A 142 -9.78 0.99 17.22
CA ALA A 142 -9.57 1.54 15.89
C ALA A 142 -9.74 3.07 15.82
N THR A 143 -10.74 3.61 16.53
CA THR A 143 -11.12 5.04 16.43
C THR A 143 -10.68 5.91 17.61
N ARG A 144 -10.54 5.33 18.81
CA ARG A 144 -10.24 6.06 20.07
C ARG A 144 -8.94 5.62 20.74
N GLY A 145 -8.56 4.36 20.56
CA GLY A 145 -7.38 3.78 21.21
C GLY A 145 -7.60 3.52 22.71
N ARG A 146 -6.49 3.36 23.43
CA ARG A 146 -6.45 3.16 24.89
C ARG A 146 -5.30 3.99 25.49
N TRP A 147 -5.56 5.29 25.63
CA TRP A 147 -4.58 6.27 26.12
C TRP A 147 -4.04 5.99 27.52
N SER A 148 -4.84 5.38 28.40
CA SER A 148 -4.38 4.91 29.72
C SER A 148 -3.22 3.92 29.66
N SER A 149 -3.01 3.26 28.50
CA SER A 149 -1.89 2.36 28.22
C SER A 149 -0.90 2.91 27.18
N GLY A 150 -1.06 4.17 26.77
CA GLY A 150 -0.28 4.79 25.70
C GLY A 150 -0.49 4.13 24.33
N LEU A 151 -1.70 3.61 24.07
CA LEU A 151 -2.08 3.02 22.79
C LEU A 151 -2.93 4.04 22.00
N PRO A 152 -2.37 4.73 20.98
CA PRO A 152 -3.16 5.61 20.12
C PRO A 152 -4.18 4.82 19.30
N ALA A 153 -5.20 5.49 18.77
CA ALA A 153 -6.14 4.86 17.86
C ALA A 153 -5.47 4.44 16.55
N CYS A 154 -5.83 3.28 16.01
CA CYS A 154 -5.24 2.75 14.78
C CYS A 154 -5.41 3.72 13.59
N ALA A 155 -6.58 4.36 13.50
CA ALA A 155 -6.92 5.32 12.44
C ALA A 155 -6.05 6.59 12.45
N GLN A 156 -5.38 6.92 13.56
CA GLN A 156 -4.48 8.09 13.61
C GLN A 156 -3.27 7.95 12.69
N CYS A 157 -2.85 6.72 12.39
CA CYS A 157 -1.76 6.46 11.46
C CYS A 157 -2.27 5.80 10.16
N HIS A 158 -3.21 4.86 10.27
CA HIS A 158 -3.75 4.12 9.12
C HIS A 158 -4.91 4.85 8.40
N GLY A 159 -5.13 6.12 8.72
CA GLY A 159 -6.16 6.97 8.12
C GLY A 159 -7.59 6.63 8.59
N PRO A 160 -8.55 7.52 8.30
CA PRO A 160 -9.96 7.27 8.58
C PRO A 160 -10.41 5.95 7.95
N GLY A 161 -10.84 5.01 8.78
CA GLY A 161 -11.43 3.74 8.33
C GLY A 161 -10.41 2.72 7.90
N GLY A 162 -9.12 2.99 8.15
CA GLY A 162 -8.05 2.12 7.74
C GLY A 162 -7.79 2.17 6.24
N VAL A 163 -8.05 3.30 5.58
CA VAL A 163 -7.77 3.50 4.14
C VAL A 163 -6.28 3.65 3.81
N GLY A 164 -5.43 3.77 4.83
CA GLY A 164 -3.99 3.97 4.68
C GLY A 164 -3.64 5.42 4.37
N VAL A 165 -2.35 5.75 4.54
CA VAL A 165 -1.76 7.05 4.23
C VAL A 165 -0.41 6.83 3.56
N GLY A 166 -0.37 7.06 2.25
CA GLY A 166 0.83 6.92 1.43
C GLY A 166 1.45 5.52 1.47
N ALA A 167 2.78 5.45 1.40
CA ALA A 167 3.52 4.18 1.43
C ALA A 167 3.81 3.67 2.86
N THR A 168 3.88 4.58 3.83
CA THR A 168 4.32 4.29 5.19
C THR A 168 3.24 3.57 6.00
N PHE A 169 1.99 3.98 5.83
CA PHE A 169 0.87 3.45 6.60
C PHE A 169 -0.10 2.71 5.67
N PRO A 170 0.05 1.39 5.50
CA PRO A 170 -0.76 0.65 4.54
C PRO A 170 -2.24 0.62 4.97
N PRO A 171 -3.19 0.52 4.03
CA PRO A 171 -4.58 0.28 4.35
C PRO A 171 -4.78 -1.04 5.10
N LEU A 172 -5.67 -0.99 6.10
CA LEU A 172 -6.12 -2.12 6.89
C LEU A 172 -7.51 -2.60 6.45
N ALA A 173 -8.35 -1.69 5.94
CA ALA A 173 -9.70 -2.00 5.52
C ALA A 173 -9.73 -3.11 4.45
N GLY A 174 -10.65 -4.07 4.63
CA GLY A 174 -10.86 -5.19 3.73
C GLY A 174 -9.69 -6.18 3.67
N GLN A 175 -8.71 -6.08 4.57
CA GLN A 175 -7.63 -7.06 4.69
C GLN A 175 -8.11 -8.23 5.56
N PRO A 176 -7.91 -9.52 5.21
CA PRO A 176 -8.46 -10.62 6.00
C PRO A 176 -8.08 -10.55 7.48
N ALA A 177 -9.06 -10.75 8.37
CA ALA A 177 -8.85 -10.67 9.81
C ALA A 177 -7.74 -11.62 10.29
N ALA A 178 -7.70 -12.85 9.78
CA ALA A 178 -6.63 -13.80 10.08
C ALA A 178 -5.24 -13.26 9.70
N TYR A 179 -5.14 -12.57 8.57
CA TYR A 179 -3.88 -11.94 8.15
C TYR A 179 -3.48 -10.81 9.10
N ILE A 180 -4.41 -9.89 9.43
CA ILE A 180 -4.15 -8.77 10.36
C ILE A 180 -3.69 -9.31 11.72
N SER A 181 -4.42 -10.29 12.27
CA SER A 181 -4.07 -10.94 13.53
C SER A 181 -2.66 -11.55 13.47
N GLY A 182 -2.36 -12.31 12.41
CA GLY A 182 -1.02 -12.87 12.20
C GLY A 182 0.08 -11.81 12.10
N GLN A 183 -0.20 -10.62 11.56
CA GLN A 183 0.77 -9.53 11.50
C GLN A 183 1.06 -8.93 12.88
N LEU A 184 0.01 -8.68 13.67
CA LEU A 184 0.12 -8.15 15.02
C LEU A 184 0.88 -9.13 15.93
N HIS A 185 0.55 -10.42 15.87
CA HIS A 185 1.33 -11.45 16.56
C HIS A 185 2.76 -11.53 16.06
N GLY A 186 2.99 -11.44 14.74
CA GLY A 186 4.34 -11.45 14.17
C GLY A 186 5.24 -10.34 14.68
N TRP A 187 4.70 -9.14 14.92
CA TRP A 187 5.46 -8.08 15.59
C TRP A 187 5.63 -8.32 17.09
N LYS A 188 4.60 -8.83 17.77
CA LYS A 188 4.65 -9.17 19.21
C LYS A 188 5.71 -10.23 19.54
N THR A 189 5.96 -11.16 18.62
CA THR A 189 6.96 -12.25 18.79
C THR A 189 8.28 -12.01 18.05
N GLY A 190 8.41 -10.90 17.31
CA GLY A 190 9.61 -10.59 16.51
C GLY A 190 9.76 -11.39 15.21
N ALA A 191 8.76 -12.19 14.81
CA ALA A 191 8.74 -12.90 13.53
C ALA A 191 8.59 -11.96 12.30
N ARG A 192 8.10 -10.74 12.52
CA ARG A 192 8.02 -9.66 11.54
C ARG A 192 9.01 -8.54 11.90
N PRO A 193 9.81 -8.03 10.93
CA PRO A 193 10.75 -6.97 11.21
C PRO A 193 10.02 -5.70 11.67
N PRO A 194 10.69 -4.83 12.45
CA PRO A 194 10.07 -3.68 13.08
C PRO A 194 9.52 -2.64 12.08
N GLY A 195 10.04 -2.63 10.85
CA GLY A 195 9.74 -1.61 9.86
C GLY A 195 10.25 -0.22 10.28
N PRO A 196 9.84 0.83 9.56
CA PRO A 196 10.23 2.20 9.87
C PRO A 196 9.87 2.59 11.30
N MET A 197 10.84 3.14 12.04
CA MET A 197 10.66 3.68 13.40
C MET A 197 10.15 2.68 14.46
N ALA A 198 10.10 1.37 14.15
CA ALA A 198 9.64 0.31 15.04
C ALA A 198 8.25 0.56 15.70
N LEU A 199 7.37 1.29 15.01
CA LEU A 199 6.07 1.70 15.57
C LEU A 199 5.18 0.49 15.87
N MET A 200 5.03 -0.43 14.90
CA MET A 200 4.09 -1.54 15.04
C MET A 200 4.47 -2.58 16.11
N PRO A 201 5.75 -2.93 16.35
CA PRO A 201 6.15 -3.69 17.54
C PRO A 201 5.69 -3.05 18.85
N VAL A 202 5.86 -1.73 19.01
CA VAL A 202 5.43 -1.02 20.21
C VAL A 202 3.92 -1.09 20.36
N ILE A 203 3.15 -0.85 19.29
CA ILE A 203 1.70 -0.97 19.30
C ILE A 203 1.25 -2.40 19.62
N ALA A 204 1.81 -3.41 18.96
CA ALA A 204 1.45 -4.81 19.14
C ALA A 204 1.75 -5.31 20.57
N SER A 205 2.82 -4.83 21.20
CA SER A 205 3.18 -5.20 22.58
C SER A 205 2.13 -4.75 23.61
N LYS A 206 1.33 -3.73 23.29
CA LYS A 206 0.27 -3.18 24.16
C LYS A 206 -1.09 -3.87 23.97
N LEU A 207 -1.22 -4.75 22.99
CA LEU A 207 -2.47 -5.43 22.68
C LEU A 207 -2.52 -6.81 23.33
N SER A 208 -3.63 -7.10 24.03
CA SER A 208 -3.99 -8.47 24.38
C SER A 208 -4.41 -9.26 23.13
N ASP A 209 -4.50 -10.58 23.23
CA ASP A 209 -4.91 -11.41 22.09
C ASP A 209 -6.40 -11.18 21.74
N ALA A 210 -7.21 -10.81 22.73
CA ALA A 210 -8.58 -10.35 22.52
C ALA A 210 -8.63 -9.01 21.78
N ASP A 211 -7.74 -8.06 22.12
CA ASP A 211 -7.62 -6.78 21.41
C ASP A 211 -7.22 -7.01 19.94
N ILE A 212 -6.20 -7.86 19.70
CA ILE A 212 -5.74 -8.24 18.35
C ILE A 212 -6.89 -8.83 17.53
N THR A 213 -7.62 -9.79 18.10
CA THR A 213 -8.76 -10.41 17.43
C THR A 213 -9.84 -9.38 17.10
N ALA A 214 -10.15 -8.48 18.04
CA ALA A 214 -11.19 -7.47 17.87
C ALA A 214 -10.83 -6.46 16.76
N VAL A 215 -9.62 -5.90 16.73
CA VAL A 215 -9.21 -4.95 15.68
C VAL A 215 -9.06 -5.62 14.33
N ALA A 216 -8.61 -6.88 14.30
CA ALA A 216 -8.52 -7.66 13.08
C ALA A 216 -9.91 -7.91 12.47
N ASN A 217 -10.91 -8.23 13.29
CA ASN A 217 -12.29 -8.41 12.83
C ASN A 217 -12.91 -7.09 12.37
N TYR A 218 -12.65 -6.00 13.09
CA TYR A 218 -13.10 -4.66 12.71
C TYR A 218 -12.62 -4.33 11.29
N TYR A 219 -11.31 -4.33 11.04
CA TYR A 219 -10.74 -3.98 9.72
C TYR A 219 -10.96 -5.04 8.64
N GLY A 220 -11.07 -6.31 9.01
CA GLY A 220 -11.25 -7.42 8.08
C GLY A 220 -12.67 -7.62 7.57
N GLY A 221 -13.61 -6.77 7.97
CA GLY A 221 -14.93 -6.69 7.34
C GLY A 221 -15.84 -7.88 7.63
N LYS A 222 -15.67 -8.59 8.76
CA LYS A 222 -16.78 -9.43 9.24
C LYS A 222 -17.88 -8.51 9.78
N ALA A 223 -19.01 -8.56 9.07
CA ALA A 223 -20.27 -7.93 9.42
C ALA A 223 -20.51 -7.96 10.93
N LEU A 224 -20.85 -6.81 11.49
CA LEU A 224 -21.60 -6.74 12.74
C LEU A 224 -22.82 -7.65 12.55
N ALA A 225 -22.83 -8.78 13.25
CA ALA A 225 -24.04 -9.56 13.40
C ALA A 225 -25.05 -8.68 14.15
N GLY A 226 -26.10 -8.23 13.44
CA GLY A 226 -27.29 -7.67 14.07
C GLY A 226 -27.81 -6.34 13.51
N VAL A 227 -28.17 -6.27 12.22
CA VAL A 227 -29.39 -5.58 11.77
C VAL A 227 -29.93 -6.35 10.55
N ALA A 228 -31.00 -7.11 10.74
CA ALA A 228 -31.78 -7.62 9.62
C ALA A 228 -32.47 -6.43 8.90
N PRO A 229 -32.59 -6.44 7.56
CA PRO A 229 -33.29 -5.38 6.85
C PRO A 229 -34.78 -5.42 7.24
N THR A 230 -35.25 -4.37 7.91
CA THR A 230 -36.69 -4.15 8.09
C THR A 230 -37.31 -3.97 6.72
N LYS A 231 -38.17 -4.91 6.32
CA LYS A 231 -39.02 -4.79 5.14
C LYS A 231 -39.76 -3.46 5.21
N GLY A 232 -39.69 -2.68 4.12
CA GLY A 232 -40.47 -1.47 3.95
C GLY A 232 -41.96 -1.73 4.16
N SER A 233 -42.58 -0.91 4.98
CA SER A 233 -44.03 -0.78 5.08
C SER A 233 -44.55 0.03 3.88
N LYS A 234 -45.66 -0.46 3.33
CA LYS A 234 -46.50 0.24 2.35
C LYS A 234 -47.03 1.56 2.88
#